data_AF-A0A967ASC3-F1
#
_entry.id   AF-A0A967ASC3-F1
#
_cell.length_a   1.000
_cell.length_b   1.000
_cell.length_c   1.000
_cell.angle_alpha   90.00
_cell.angle_beta   90.00
_cell.angle_gamma   90.00
#
_symmetry.space_group_name_H-M   'P 1'
#
loop_
_entity.id
_entity.type
_entity.pdbx_description
1 polymer ?
#
loop_
_entity_poly.entity_id
_entity_poly.type
_entity_poly.pdbx_seq_one_letter_code
_entity_poly.pdbx_strand_id
1 'polypeptide(L)'
;MSAIDCTIDQLLLDSENPRNESATNQRDALQKVLSDQEDKLFVLADDIVEAGLSPMDRMLVLREKTDSERFIVLEGNRRIAALKILSNPSVLTSLHIKSKLQKRFEALSKRFVRKEIEPIACFEVADREEGNRWILLRHTGENEGRGVVGWSGLAASRFRGGRSSVTSS
;
A
#
# COMPACT_ATOMS: atom_id res chain seq x y z
N MET A 1 -5.14 -2.76 21.76
CA MET A 1 -3.92 -3.31 21.14
C MET A 1 -3.05 -2.14 20.68
N SER A 2 -1.75 -2.20 20.94
CA SER A 2 -0.79 -1.19 20.49
C SER A 2 -0.38 -1.44 19.04
N ALA A 3 0.08 -0.39 18.36
CA ALA A 3 0.74 -0.56 17.06
C ALA A 3 2.00 -1.44 17.22
N ILE A 4 2.30 -2.21 16.19
CA ILE A 4 3.54 -2.98 16.08
C ILE A 4 4.40 -2.41 14.95
N ASP A 5 5.71 -2.50 15.10
CA ASP A 5 6.67 -2.06 14.11
C ASP A 5 7.13 -3.25 13.28
N CYS A 6 6.99 -3.14 11.96
CA CYS A 6 7.40 -4.19 11.02
C CYS A 6 8.47 -3.68 10.06
N THR A 7 9.27 -4.61 9.56
CA THR A 7 10.13 -4.41 8.37
C THR A 7 9.42 -4.89 7.10
N ILE A 8 9.86 -4.42 5.94
CA ILE A 8 9.37 -4.83 4.62
C ILE A 8 9.45 -6.35 4.44
N ASP A 9 10.45 -7.00 5.04
CA ASP A 9 10.70 -8.44 4.91
C ASP A 9 9.77 -9.30 5.78
N GLN A 10 9.24 -8.72 6.87
CA GLN A 10 8.24 -9.38 7.71
C GLN A 10 6.83 -9.34 7.10
N LEU A 11 6.57 -8.40 6.19
CA LEU A 11 5.25 -8.21 5.60
C LEU A 11 5.06 -9.09 4.37
N LEU A 12 3.98 -9.84 4.32
CA LEU A 12 3.55 -10.69 3.21
C LEU A 12 2.37 -10.06 2.49
N LEU A 13 2.33 -10.17 1.17
CA LEU A 13 1.14 -9.81 0.41
C LEU A 13 0.05 -10.84 0.72
N ASP A 14 -1.16 -10.35 0.96
CA ASP A 14 -2.36 -11.18 1.06
C ASP A 14 -2.66 -11.91 -0.25
N SER A 15 -2.58 -13.23 -0.22
CA SER A 15 -2.94 -14.11 -1.33
C SER A 15 -4.43 -14.17 -1.58
N GLU A 16 -5.28 -13.78 -0.62
CA GLU A 16 -6.74 -13.79 -0.72
C GLU A 16 -7.31 -12.37 -0.86
N ASN A 17 -6.49 -11.43 -1.37
CA ASN A 17 -6.90 -10.03 -1.51
C ASN A 17 -8.17 -9.93 -2.38
N PRO A 18 -9.30 -9.40 -1.87
CA PRO A 18 -10.57 -9.36 -2.60
C PRO A 18 -10.54 -8.60 -3.93
N ARG A 19 -9.52 -7.76 -4.16
CA ARG A 19 -9.33 -7.05 -5.43
C ARG A 19 -8.84 -7.95 -6.56
N ASN A 20 -8.29 -9.12 -6.25
CA ASN A 20 -7.60 -10.00 -7.17
C ASN A 20 -8.11 -11.44 -7.01
N GLU A 21 -7.92 -12.28 -8.03
CA GLU A 21 -8.08 -13.72 -7.84
C GLU A 21 -7.06 -14.25 -6.82
N SER A 22 -7.41 -15.31 -6.08
CA SER A 22 -6.52 -15.90 -5.07
C SER A 22 -5.15 -16.28 -5.65
N ALA A 23 -4.08 -15.76 -5.06
CA ALA A 23 -2.71 -16.01 -5.48
C ALA A 23 -2.18 -17.32 -4.89
N THR A 24 -1.35 -18.01 -5.64
CA THR A 24 -0.76 -19.30 -5.24
C THR A 24 0.49 -19.15 -4.37
N ASN A 25 1.17 -18.00 -4.46
CA ASN A 25 2.38 -17.68 -3.70
C ASN A 25 2.67 -16.16 -3.75
N GLN A 26 3.71 -15.70 -3.06
CA GLN A 26 4.06 -14.27 -2.97
C GLN A 26 4.46 -13.64 -4.32
N ARG A 27 5.11 -14.40 -5.22
CA ARG A 27 5.44 -13.90 -6.56
C ARG A 27 4.17 -13.69 -7.38
N ASP A 28 3.26 -14.65 -7.33
CA ASP A 28 1.95 -14.55 -8.00
C ASP A 28 1.12 -13.40 -7.40
N ALA A 29 1.11 -13.23 -6.08
CA ALA A 29 0.45 -12.10 -5.43
C ALA A 29 1.01 -10.76 -5.92
N LEU A 30 2.33 -10.63 -6.02
CA LEU A 30 2.98 -9.44 -6.56
C LEU A 30 2.65 -9.22 -8.05
N GLN A 31 2.64 -10.29 -8.85
CA GLN A 31 2.22 -10.25 -10.26
C GLN A 31 0.80 -9.70 -10.39
N LYS A 32 -0.13 -10.18 -9.57
CA LYS A 32 -1.54 -9.77 -9.64
C LYS A 32 -1.73 -8.32 -9.25
N VAL A 33 -1.05 -7.84 -8.19
CA VAL A 33 -1.07 -6.41 -7.82
C VAL A 33 -0.50 -5.55 -8.95
N LEU A 34 0.61 -5.98 -9.55
CA LEU A 34 1.25 -5.27 -10.65
C LEU A 34 0.35 -5.19 -11.90
N SER A 35 -0.32 -6.29 -12.25
CA SER A 35 -1.26 -6.34 -13.39
C SER A 35 -2.54 -5.52 -13.15
N ASP A 36 -3.09 -5.50 -11.93
CA ASP A 36 -4.26 -4.69 -11.57
C ASP A 36 -3.96 -3.19 -11.59
N GLN A 37 -2.76 -2.81 -11.13
CA GLN A 37 -2.43 -1.40 -10.88
C GLN A 37 -1.61 -0.74 -12.00
N GLU A 38 -0.78 -1.49 -12.70
CA GLU A 38 0.13 -1.01 -13.75
C GLU A 38 0.83 0.33 -13.39
N ASP A 39 0.62 1.38 -14.18
CA ASP A 39 1.18 2.72 -13.98
C ASP A 39 0.74 3.37 -12.66
N LYS A 40 -0.44 3.03 -12.11
CA LYS A 40 -0.90 3.56 -10.81
C LYS A 40 -0.05 3.05 -9.66
N LEU A 41 0.53 1.86 -9.77
CA LEU A 41 1.47 1.36 -8.77
C LEU A 41 2.77 2.17 -8.80
N PHE A 42 3.23 2.54 -9.99
CA PHE A 42 4.41 3.39 -10.13
C PHE A 42 4.15 4.77 -9.51
N VAL A 43 3.01 5.40 -9.79
CA VAL A 43 2.68 6.71 -9.20
C VAL A 43 2.67 6.64 -7.67
N LEU A 44 2.13 5.57 -7.09
CA LEU A 44 2.19 5.35 -5.65
C LEU A 44 3.63 5.16 -5.14
N ALA A 45 4.44 4.38 -5.85
CA ALA A 45 5.83 4.15 -5.48
C ALA A 45 6.66 5.45 -5.53
N ASP A 46 6.42 6.29 -6.54
CA ASP A 46 7.06 7.59 -6.71
C ASP A 46 6.72 8.52 -5.55
N ASP A 47 5.43 8.63 -5.20
CA ASP A 47 4.97 9.40 -4.04
C ASP A 47 5.58 8.91 -2.72
N ILE A 48 5.73 7.60 -2.54
CA ILE A 48 6.41 7.02 -1.37
C ILE A 48 7.90 7.43 -1.32
N VAL A 49 8.59 7.51 -2.46
CA VAL A 49 9.99 7.96 -2.50
C VAL A 49 10.09 9.46 -2.20
N GLU A 50 9.14 10.28 -2.66
CA GLU A 50 9.18 11.73 -2.43
C GLU A 50 8.72 12.14 -1.02
N ALA A 51 7.69 11.50 -0.49
CA ALA A 51 6.97 11.96 0.70
C ALA A 51 6.90 10.92 1.84
N GLY A 52 7.41 9.70 1.62
CA GLY A 52 7.30 8.60 2.58
C GLY A 52 5.91 7.98 2.63
N LEU A 53 5.64 7.21 3.69
CA LEU A 53 4.32 6.65 3.93
C LEU A 53 3.39 7.68 4.57
N SER A 54 2.10 7.67 4.19
CA SER A 54 1.06 8.49 4.82
C SER A 54 1.08 8.31 6.35
N PRO A 55 1.24 9.38 7.14
CA PRO A 55 1.21 9.30 8.59
C PRO A 55 -0.20 9.03 9.14
N MET A 56 -1.23 9.13 8.31
CA MET A 56 -2.62 8.88 8.67
C MET A 56 -2.99 7.39 8.60
N ASP A 57 -2.20 6.59 7.87
CA ASP A 57 -2.61 5.24 7.48
C ASP A 57 -1.59 4.18 7.89
N ARG A 58 -1.92 3.41 8.92
CA ARG A 58 -1.19 2.19 9.29
C ARG A 58 -1.51 1.04 8.32
N MET A 59 -0.66 0.02 8.28
CA MET A 59 -1.00 -1.25 7.63
C MET A 59 -1.85 -2.09 8.57
N LEU A 60 -2.93 -2.70 8.07
CA LEU A 60 -3.70 -3.68 8.83
C LEU A 60 -3.15 -5.06 8.50
N VAL A 61 -2.73 -5.82 9.51
CA VAL A 61 -2.01 -7.07 9.30
C VAL A 61 -2.53 -8.20 10.16
N LEU A 62 -2.37 -9.43 9.68
CA LEU A 62 -2.70 -10.67 10.39
C LEU A 62 -1.44 -11.52 10.50
N ARG A 63 -1.14 -12.07 11.68
CA ARG A 63 0.01 -12.96 11.84
C ARG A 63 -0.14 -14.21 10.98
N GLU A 64 0.91 -14.57 10.24
CA GLU A 64 0.86 -15.69 9.28
C GLU A 64 0.49 -17.03 9.96
N LYS A 65 1.02 -17.26 11.16
CA LYS A 65 0.77 -18.43 12.01
C LYS A 65 1.29 -18.15 13.43
N THR A 66 0.89 -18.99 14.39
CA THR A 66 1.43 -18.94 15.77
C THR A 66 2.96 -18.91 15.75
N ASP A 67 3.54 -18.02 16.57
CA ASP A 67 4.99 -17.79 16.70
C ASP A 67 5.72 -17.30 15.44
N SER A 68 5.01 -16.94 14.36
CA SER A 68 5.64 -16.30 13.19
C SER A 68 5.94 -14.83 13.46
N GLU A 69 7.11 -14.37 13.02
CA GLU A 69 7.45 -12.93 12.95
C GLU A 69 6.97 -12.28 11.64
N ARG A 70 6.23 -13.03 10.80
CA ARG A 70 5.67 -12.54 9.55
C ARG A 70 4.18 -12.28 9.65
N PHE A 71 3.75 -11.28 8.89
CA PHE A 71 2.37 -10.80 8.88
C PHE A 71 1.83 -10.65 7.47
N ILE A 72 0.63 -11.15 7.23
CA ILE A 72 -0.15 -10.98 6.01
C ILE A 72 -0.80 -9.59 6.04
N VAL A 73 -0.58 -8.79 4.99
CA VAL A 73 -1.08 -7.41 4.90
C VAL A 73 -2.48 -7.39 4.30
N LEU A 74 -3.48 -7.30 5.18
CA LEU A 74 -4.90 -7.28 4.84
C LEU A 74 -5.31 -5.93 4.20
N GLU A 75 -4.80 -4.81 4.72
CA GLU A 75 -4.99 -3.46 4.14
C GLU A 75 -3.65 -2.75 3.95
N GLY A 76 -3.49 -2.12 2.77
CA GLY A 76 -2.22 -1.51 2.36
C GLY A 76 -1.36 -2.39 1.45
N ASN A 77 -1.93 -3.46 0.91
CA ASN A 77 -1.27 -4.43 0.03
C ASN A 77 -0.51 -3.78 -1.15
N ARG A 78 -1.10 -2.76 -1.79
CA ARG A 78 -0.45 -1.96 -2.85
C ARG A 78 0.81 -1.23 -2.39
N ARG A 79 0.79 -0.65 -1.17
CA ARG A 79 1.94 0.06 -0.60
C ARG A 79 3.07 -0.93 -0.34
N ILE A 80 2.75 -2.10 0.21
CA ILE A 80 3.76 -3.14 0.45
C ILE A 80 4.30 -3.73 -0.85
N ALA A 81 3.47 -3.93 -1.88
CA ALA A 81 3.93 -4.34 -3.20
C ALA A 81 4.93 -3.32 -3.80
N ALA A 82 4.61 -2.02 -3.72
CA ALA A 82 5.52 -0.95 -4.15
C ALA A 82 6.84 -0.98 -3.36
N LEU A 83 6.79 -1.07 -2.03
CA LEU A 83 7.98 -1.13 -1.18
C LEU A 83 8.85 -2.36 -1.46
N LYS A 84 8.24 -3.53 -1.70
CA LYS A 84 8.97 -4.75 -2.08
C LYS A 84 9.69 -4.59 -3.42
N ILE A 85 9.04 -3.98 -4.42
CA ILE A 85 9.65 -3.67 -5.72
C ILE A 85 10.80 -2.65 -5.55
N LEU A 86 10.58 -1.57 -4.79
CA LEU A 86 11.59 -0.55 -4.55
C LEU A 86 12.81 -1.10 -3.80
N SER A 87 12.58 -1.94 -2.78
CA SER A 87 13.65 -2.56 -2.00
C SER A 87 14.41 -3.64 -2.76
N ASN A 88 13.76 -4.33 -3.71
CA ASN A 88 14.39 -5.35 -4.53
C ASN A 88 13.85 -5.33 -5.98
N PRO A 89 14.32 -4.42 -6.84
CA PRO A 89 13.81 -4.28 -8.21
C PRO A 89 14.07 -5.53 -9.07
N SER A 90 15.04 -6.39 -8.69
CA SER A 90 15.33 -7.62 -9.43
C SER A 90 14.15 -8.58 -9.50
N VAL A 91 13.19 -8.50 -8.57
CA VAL A 91 11.96 -9.31 -8.59
C VAL A 91 11.18 -9.13 -9.90
N LEU A 92 11.23 -7.92 -10.48
CA LEU A 92 10.53 -7.56 -11.72
C LEU A 92 11.00 -8.38 -12.93
N THR A 93 12.26 -8.83 -12.94
CA THR A 93 12.79 -9.67 -14.03
C THR A 93 12.06 -11.00 -14.18
N SER A 94 11.43 -11.44 -13.09
CA SER A 94 10.64 -12.66 -13.02
C SER A 94 9.14 -12.41 -13.23
N LEU A 95 8.71 -11.15 -13.36
CA LEU A 95 7.30 -10.80 -13.51
C LEU A 95 7.01 -10.39 -14.95
N HIS A 96 5.76 -10.58 -15.37
CA HIS A 96 5.24 -10.07 -16.62
C HIS A 96 4.93 -8.58 -16.43
N ILE A 97 5.76 -7.72 -17.03
CA ILE A 97 5.66 -6.27 -16.92
C ILE A 97 6.08 -5.62 -18.25
N LYS A 98 5.44 -4.50 -18.61
CA LYS A 98 5.84 -3.69 -19.76
C LYS A 98 7.27 -3.17 -19.55
N SER A 99 8.18 -3.38 -20.49
CA SER A 99 9.60 -3.00 -20.37
C SER A 99 9.81 -1.53 -19.95
N LYS A 100 8.97 -0.60 -20.45
CA LYS A 100 9.01 0.81 -20.05
C LYS A 100 8.71 1.01 -18.56
N LEU A 101 7.71 0.29 -18.02
CA LEU A 101 7.32 0.39 -16.61
C LEU A 101 8.40 -0.23 -15.72
N GLN A 102 8.97 -1.37 -16.12
CA GLN A 102 10.09 -1.99 -15.43
C GLN A 102 11.27 -1.03 -15.29
N LYS A 103 11.73 -0.43 -16.40
CA LYS A 103 12.84 0.53 -16.39
C LYS A 103 12.57 1.73 -15.48
N ARG A 104 11.31 2.19 -15.39
CA ARG A 104 10.91 3.27 -14.49
C ARG A 104 11.05 2.86 -13.02
N PHE A 105 10.57 1.67 -12.64
CA PHE A 105 10.76 1.16 -11.27
C PHE A 105 12.24 0.95 -10.92
N GLU A 106 13.03 0.40 -11.84
CA GLU A 106 14.48 0.22 -11.67
C GLU A 106 15.25 1.54 -11.51
N ALA A 107 14.78 2.61 -12.16
CA ALA A 107 15.34 3.95 -11.96
C ALA A 107 14.92 4.54 -10.61
N LEU A 108 13.64 4.38 -10.24
CA LEU A 108 13.08 4.91 -9.01
C LEU A 108 13.68 4.23 -7.76
N SER A 109 13.92 2.92 -7.80
CA SER A 109 14.51 2.17 -6.68
C SER A 109 15.90 2.67 -6.28
N LYS A 110 16.66 3.30 -7.20
CA LYS A 110 17.97 3.89 -6.89
C LYS A 110 17.88 5.10 -5.96
N ARG A 111 16.70 5.73 -5.88
CA ARG A 111 16.41 6.86 -5.00
C ARG A 111 15.76 6.42 -3.69
N PHE A 112 15.36 5.15 -3.59
CA PHE A 112 14.68 4.62 -2.42
C PHE A 112 15.65 4.42 -1.26
N VAL A 113 15.36 5.05 -0.12
CA VAL A 113 16.15 4.94 1.10
C VAL A 113 15.35 4.16 2.15
N ARG A 114 15.57 2.85 2.22
CA ARG A 114 14.79 1.93 3.08
C ARG A 114 14.67 2.38 4.55
N LYS A 115 15.73 2.91 5.13
CA LYS A 115 15.78 3.40 6.53
C LYS A 115 14.89 4.62 6.82
N GLU A 116 14.41 5.32 5.79
CA GLU A 116 13.50 6.46 5.94
C GLU A 116 12.03 6.00 5.95
N ILE A 117 11.78 4.75 5.57
CA ILE A 117 10.45 4.13 5.56
C ILE A 117 10.25 3.18 6.74
N GLU A 118 11.30 2.46 7.13
CA GLU A 118 11.25 1.53 8.26
C GLU A 118 11.56 2.24 9.59
N PRO A 119 10.88 1.87 10.70
CA PRO A 119 9.87 0.81 10.79
C PRO A 119 8.51 1.20 10.20
N ILE A 120 7.78 0.21 9.69
CA ILE A 120 6.43 0.37 9.17
C ILE A 120 5.43 0.12 10.30
N ALA A 121 4.68 1.16 10.65
CA ALA A 121 3.63 1.07 11.66
C ALA A 121 2.46 0.20 11.17
N CYS A 122 2.22 -0.90 11.89
CA CYS A 122 1.17 -1.87 11.61
C CYS A 122 0.21 -2.01 12.80
N PHE A 123 -1.00 -2.47 12.51
CA PHE A 123 -1.97 -2.91 13.50
C PHE A 123 -2.30 -4.37 13.25
N GLU A 124 -1.96 -5.24 14.21
CA GLU A 124 -2.25 -6.66 14.15
C GLU A 124 -3.69 -6.92 14.61
N VAL A 125 -4.46 -7.60 13.77
CA VAL A 125 -5.79 -8.14 14.12
C VAL A 125 -5.66 -9.59 14.59
N ALA A 126 -6.59 -10.02 15.43
CA ALA A 126 -6.61 -11.39 15.95
C ALA A 126 -6.92 -12.42 14.86
N ASP A 127 -7.80 -12.05 13.93
CA ASP A 127 -8.23 -12.89 12.82
C ASP A 127 -8.65 -12.06 11.59
N ARG A 128 -8.92 -12.76 10.48
CA ARG A 128 -9.33 -12.12 9.22
C ARG A 128 -10.72 -11.46 9.33
N GLU A 129 -11.63 -11.96 10.17
CA GLU A 129 -12.98 -11.39 10.31
C GLU A 129 -12.92 -10.00 10.94
N GLU A 130 -12.12 -9.83 11.99
CA GLU A 130 -11.84 -8.52 12.58
C GLU A 130 -11.27 -7.55 11.53
N GLY A 131 -10.34 -8.02 10.70
CA GLY A 131 -9.77 -7.24 9.61
C GLY A 131 -10.79 -6.85 8.53
N ASN A 132 -11.63 -7.81 8.11
CA ASN A 132 -12.62 -7.63 7.05
C ASN A 132 -13.62 -6.51 7.37
N ARG A 133 -14.01 -6.34 8.64
CA ARG A 133 -14.88 -5.24 9.08
C ARG A 133 -14.31 -3.87 8.67
N TRP A 134 -13.03 -3.64 8.91
CA TRP A 134 -12.38 -2.36 8.61
C TRP A 134 -12.15 -2.15 7.12
N ILE A 135 -11.78 -3.23 6.42
CA ILE A 135 -11.61 -3.22 4.96
C ILE A 135 -12.94 -2.87 4.27
N LEU A 136 -14.05 -3.47 4.72
CA LEU A 136 -15.38 -3.16 4.21
C LEU A 136 -15.69 -1.66 4.35
N LEU A 137 -15.58 -1.11 5.57
CA LEU A 137 -15.88 0.30 5.84
C LEU A 137 -14.98 1.26 5.04
N ARG A 138 -13.73 0.88 4.77
CA ARG A 138 -12.78 1.71 4.03
C ARG A 138 -13.04 1.72 2.52
N HIS A 139 -13.52 0.60 1.95
CA HIS A 139 -13.59 0.43 0.49
C HIS A 139 -15.00 0.39 -0.11
N THR A 140 -16.06 0.20 0.68
CA THR A 140 -17.45 0.15 0.16
C THR A 140 -18.24 1.44 0.31
N GLY A 141 -17.54 2.55 0.57
CA GLY A 141 -18.12 3.90 0.65
C GLY A 141 -18.63 4.24 2.05
N GLU A 142 -19.63 5.12 2.10
CA GLU A 142 -20.05 5.79 3.34
C GLU A 142 -20.71 4.85 4.37
N ASN A 143 -21.37 3.76 3.95
CA ASN A 143 -22.01 2.80 4.86
C ASN A 143 -22.89 3.48 5.95
N GLU A 144 -23.82 4.33 5.55
CA GLU A 144 -24.68 5.13 6.46
C GLU A 144 -23.88 6.01 7.45
N GLY A 145 -22.70 6.47 7.04
CA GLY A 145 -21.80 7.30 7.84
C GLY A 145 -20.72 6.53 8.62
N ARG A 146 -20.74 5.19 8.58
CA ARG A 146 -19.72 4.36 9.28
C ARG A 146 -18.39 4.26 8.53
N GLY A 147 -18.43 4.38 7.20
CA GLY A 147 -17.27 4.31 6.32
C GLY A 147 -16.75 5.67 5.88
N VAL A 148 -15.91 5.69 4.86
CA VAL A 148 -15.29 6.95 4.39
C VAL A 148 -16.29 7.76 3.58
N VAL A 149 -16.65 8.94 4.09
CA VAL A 149 -17.48 9.93 3.39
C VAL A 149 -16.58 10.72 2.43
N GLY A 150 -16.78 10.50 1.13
CA GLY A 150 -16.10 11.27 0.09
C GLY A 150 -16.45 12.75 0.16
N TRP A 151 -15.49 13.61 -0.14
CA TRP A 151 -15.77 15.04 -0.27
C TRP A 151 -16.69 15.32 -1.45
N SER A 152 -17.68 16.19 -1.23
CA SER A 152 -18.46 16.76 -2.33
C SER A 152 -17.55 17.55 -3.28
N GLY A 153 -18.00 17.76 -4.53
CA GLY A 153 -17.23 18.53 -5.52
C GLY A 153 -16.84 19.93 -5.03
N LEU A 154 -17.71 20.57 -4.24
CA LEU A 154 -17.44 21.87 -3.61
C LEU A 154 -16.36 21.79 -2.53
N ALA A 155 -16.40 20.78 -1.66
CA ALA A 155 -15.37 20.58 -0.64
C ALA A 155 -13.99 20.29 -1.28
N ALA A 156 -13.96 19.44 -2.32
CA ALA A 156 -12.75 19.16 -3.08
C ALA A 156 -12.21 20.39 -3.82
N SER A 157 -13.10 21.24 -4.37
CA SER A 157 -12.72 22.51 -5.00
C SER A 157 -12.11 23.49 -4.00
N ARG A 158 -12.70 23.67 -2.81
CA ARG A 158 -12.15 24.54 -1.76
C ARG A 158 -10.75 24.12 -1.31
N PHE A 159 -10.53 22.82 -1.10
CA PHE A 159 -9.21 22.31 -0.73
C PHE A 159 -8.17 22.54 -1.82
N ARG A 160 -8.52 22.34 -3.10
CA ARG A 160 -7.61 22.59 -4.23
C ARG A 160 -7.37 24.08 -4.49
N GLY A 161 -8.41 24.90 -4.41
CA GLY A 161 -8.39 26.34 -4.70
C GLY A 161 -7.81 27.20 -3.58
N GLY A 162 -7.65 26.66 -2.36
CA GLY A 162 -6.99 27.36 -1.25
C GLY A 162 -5.47 27.48 -1.37
N ARG A 163 -4.83 26.83 -2.37
CA ARG A 163 -3.37 26.92 -2.61
C ARG A 163 -2.94 28.10 -3.47
N SER A 164 -3.86 28.93 -3.95
CA SER A 164 -3.55 30.12 -4.75
C SER A 164 -3.87 31.40 -3.98
N SER A 165 -3.00 31.80 -3.04
CA SER A 165 -2.84 33.20 -2.58
C SER A 165 -1.81 33.38 -1.45
N VAL A 166 -0.57 32.89 -1.62
CA VAL A 166 0.58 33.44 -0.89
C VAL A 166 1.75 33.62 -1.84
N THR A 167 1.61 34.58 -2.74
CA THR A 167 2.70 35.40 -3.27
C THR A 167 2.14 36.78 -3.60
N SER A 168 2.98 37.79 -3.41
CA SER A 168 2.77 39.23 -3.68
C SER A 168 2.27 40.07 -2.50
N SER A 169 3.20 40.43 -1.61
CA SER A 169 3.69 41.81 -1.48
C SER A 169 5.05 41.80 -0.78
#